data_AF-A0A1X0QAI0-F1
#
_entry.id   AF-A0A1X0QAI0-F1
#
_cell.length_a   1.000
_cell.length_b   1.000
_cell.length_c   1.000
_cell.angle_alpha   90.00
_cell.angle_beta   90.00
_cell.angle_gamma   90.00
#
_symmetry.space_group_name_H-M   'P 1'
#
loop_
_entity.id
_entity.type
_entity.pdbx_description
1 polymer ?
#
loop_
_entity_poly.entity_id
_entity_poly.type
_entity_poly.pdbx_seq_one_letter_code
_entity_poly.pdbx_strand_id
1 'polypeptide(L)'
;MYGLLRIYISSFFFEKDDSTISIDDLKLNEDYLVFIYYKDKTFNCGACEYYKEYLKNVNVKVKYLNFATNKLLAIRFHQYKFPAFILKKDNQYFVLNPIDGNDLIKKIDDSNGFSILKYPPTSLYSIILSYFNVIIYTMMGLFYKSLNFIPEWLLVLIILFIVIYLTVSILEVLFKM
;
A
#
# COMPACT_ATOMS: atom_id res chain seq x y z
N MET A 1 43.63 -27.52 -2.30
CA MET A 1 42.90 -26.84 -3.39
C MET A 1 41.57 -27.55 -3.60
N TYR A 2 40.51 -26.81 -3.93
CA TYR A 2 39.09 -27.21 -3.97
C TYR A 2 38.33 -27.08 -2.63
N GLY A 3 38.35 -25.86 -2.10
CA GLY A 3 37.29 -25.36 -1.22
C GLY A 3 36.49 -24.31 -1.96
N LEU A 4 35.18 -24.30 -1.71
CA LEU A 4 34.22 -23.22 -1.99
C LEU A 4 33.74 -23.08 -3.44
N LEU A 5 32.71 -23.84 -3.81
CA LEU A 5 31.60 -23.28 -4.59
C LEU A 5 30.35 -24.18 -4.47
N ARG A 6 29.81 -24.30 -3.25
CA ARG A 6 28.42 -24.74 -3.06
C ARG A 6 27.59 -23.48 -2.89
N ILE A 7 27.22 -22.90 -4.03
CA ILE A 7 26.24 -21.82 -4.08
C ILE A 7 24.97 -22.38 -3.46
N TYR A 8 24.58 -21.77 -2.33
CA TYR A 8 23.29 -21.94 -1.69
C TYR A 8 22.19 -21.53 -2.69
N ILE A 9 21.78 -22.48 -3.53
CA ILE A 9 20.44 -22.48 -4.13
C ILE A 9 19.52 -23.13 -3.09
N SER A 10 19.40 -22.51 -1.91
CA SER A 10 18.31 -22.83 -1.00
C SER A 10 17.09 -22.08 -1.52
N SER A 11 16.36 -22.77 -2.40
CA SER A 11 14.91 -22.90 -2.24
C SER A 11 14.22 -21.63 -1.71
N PHE A 12 14.02 -20.67 -2.61
CA PHE A 12 12.97 -19.66 -2.50
C PHE A 12 11.61 -20.34 -2.74
N PHE A 13 11.34 -21.42 -2.00
CA PHE A 13 10.00 -21.99 -1.87
C PHE A 13 9.30 -21.08 -0.88
N PHE A 14 8.72 -20.00 -1.39
CA PHE A 14 7.66 -19.30 -0.68
C PHE A 14 6.56 -20.34 -0.48
N GLU A 15 6.47 -20.88 0.73
CA GLU A 15 5.31 -21.58 1.22
C GLU A 15 4.13 -20.65 0.95
N LYS A 16 3.33 -21.04 -0.05
CA LYS A 16 2.19 -20.26 -0.53
C LYS A 16 1.14 -20.35 0.57
N ASP A 17 1.24 -19.46 1.54
CA ASP A 17 0.22 -19.28 2.56
C ASP A 17 -1.11 -19.03 1.83
N ASP A 18 -2.06 -19.96 1.93
CA ASP A 18 -3.36 -19.95 1.23
C ASP A 18 -4.19 -18.69 1.55
N SER A 19 -3.78 -17.96 2.58
CA SER A 19 -4.31 -16.68 2.97
C SER A 19 -3.86 -15.53 2.06
N THR A 20 -2.79 -15.68 1.27
CA THR A 20 -2.30 -14.62 0.36
C THR A 20 -3.17 -14.52 -0.89
N ILE A 21 -3.60 -13.31 -1.23
CA ILE A 21 -4.41 -13.09 -2.45
C ILE A 21 -3.58 -13.20 -3.72
N SER A 22 -4.13 -13.89 -4.71
CA SER A 22 -3.61 -14.02 -6.07
C SER A 22 -4.56 -13.38 -7.09
N ILE A 23 -4.10 -13.27 -8.35
CA ILE A 23 -4.93 -12.74 -9.44
C ILE A 23 -6.13 -13.65 -9.72
N ASP A 24 -6.00 -14.95 -9.53
CA ASP A 24 -7.07 -15.90 -9.80
C ASP A 24 -8.17 -15.84 -8.73
N ASP A 25 -7.83 -15.51 -7.48
CA ASP A 25 -8.83 -15.26 -6.43
C ASP A 25 -9.79 -14.12 -6.82
N LEU A 26 -9.33 -13.13 -7.60
CA LEU A 26 -10.17 -12.01 -8.05
C LEU A 26 -11.31 -12.45 -8.97
N LYS A 27 -11.20 -13.62 -9.60
CA LYS A 27 -12.20 -14.18 -10.53
C LYS A 27 -13.21 -15.09 -9.85
N LEU A 28 -12.95 -15.54 -8.62
CA LEU A 28 -13.84 -16.42 -7.87
C LEU A 28 -15.11 -15.66 -7.45
N ASN A 29 -16.27 -16.30 -7.43
CA ASN A 29 -17.52 -15.66 -6.95
C ASN A 29 -17.71 -15.79 -5.43
N GLU A 30 -16.62 -15.97 -4.68
CA GLU A 30 -16.67 -16.10 -3.21
C GLU A 30 -16.60 -14.72 -2.55
N ASP A 31 -17.30 -14.60 -1.42
CA ASP A 31 -17.20 -13.45 -0.53
C ASP A 31 -15.92 -13.56 0.32
N TYR A 32 -15.12 -12.50 0.32
CA TYR A 32 -13.90 -12.43 1.13
C TYR A 32 -13.49 -11.00 1.42
N LEU A 33 -12.76 -10.81 2.50
CA LEU A 33 -12.14 -9.55 2.86
C LEU A 33 -10.68 -9.53 2.39
N VAL A 34 -10.30 -8.55 1.58
CA VAL A 34 -8.90 -8.27 1.27
C VAL A 34 -8.34 -7.29 2.30
N PHE A 35 -7.36 -7.74 3.06
CA PHE A 35 -6.56 -6.90 3.94
C PHE A 35 -5.26 -6.52 3.24
N ILE A 36 -5.19 -5.26 2.82
CA ILE A 36 -4.00 -4.69 2.17
C ILE A 36 -3.17 -3.99 3.25
N TYR A 37 -1.94 -4.45 3.42
CA TYR A 37 -1.01 -3.92 4.41
C TYR A 37 0.35 -3.63 3.76
N TYR A 38 1.17 -2.86 4.46
CA TYR A 38 2.54 -2.59 4.05
C TYR A 38 3.51 -3.13 5.10
N LYS A 39 4.39 -4.04 4.68
CA LYS A 39 5.51 -4.53 5.50
C LYS A 39 6.73 -4.75 4.62
N ASP A 40 7.79 -4.02 4.90
CA ASP A 40 9.11 -4.17 4.28
C ASP A 40 10.19 -4.37 5.36
N LYS A 41 11.42 -4.70 4.97
CA LYS A 41 12.55 -4.92 5.88
C LYS A 41 12.87 -3.70 6.75
N THR A 42 12.60 -2.50 6.25
CA THR A 42 12.94 -1.22 6.89
C THR A 42 11.75 -0.53 7.53
N PHE A 43 10.52 -0.96 7.24
CA PHE A 43 9.32 -0.29 7.71
C PHE A 43 8.20 -1.29 7.99
N ASN A 44 7.63 -1.19 9.18
CA ASN A 44 6.47 -1.96 9.59
C ASN A 44 5.31 -1.02 9.97
N CYS A 45 4.14 -1.25 9.37
CA CYS A 45 2.94 -0.50 9.66
C CYS A 45 2.34 -0.95 11.02
N GLY A 46 2.51 -0.14 12.06
CA GLY A 46 2.00 -0.46 13.41
C GLY A 46 0.48 -0.65 13.46
N ALA A 47 -0.29 0.21 12.78
CA ALA A 47 -1.73 0.04 12.65
C ALA A 47 -2.10 -1.29 11.97
N CYS A 48 -1.31 -1.73 10.99
CA CYS A 48 -1.56 -2.99 10.29
C CYS A 48 -1.39 -4.19 11.23
N GLU A 49 -0.41 -4.18 12.14
CA GLU A 49 -0.27 -5.24 13.15
C GLU A 49 -1.40 -5.22 14.18
N TYR A 50 -1.86 -4.03 14.60
CA TYR A 50 -3.05 -3.90 15.47
C TYR A 50 -4.27 -4.58 14.85
N TYR A 51 -4.59 -4.29 13.59
CA TYR A 51 -5.77 -4.85 12.93
C TYR A 51 -5.66 -6.36 12.64
N LYS A 52 -4.46 -6.93 12.48
CA LYS A 52 -4.29 -8.38 12.26
C LYS A 52 -4.87 -9.22 13.40
N GLU A 53 -4.81 -8.74 14.64
CA GLU A 53 -5.39 -9.45 15.77
C GLU A 53 -6.93 -9.49 15.68
N TYR A 54 -7.56 -8.41 15.22
CA TYR A 54 -9.02 -8.35 15.03
C TYR A 54 -9.50 -9.20 13.86
N LEU A 55 -8.69 -9.30 12.79
CA LEU A 55 -9.03 -10.09 11.61
C LEU A 55 -9.23 -11.58 11.91
N LYS A 56 -8.66 -12.10 13.00
CA LYS A 56 -8.88 -13.48 13.46
C LYS A 56 -10.32 -13.75 13.91
N ASN A 57 -11.05 -12.70 14.29
CA ASN A 57 -12.41 -12.78 14.83
C ASN A 57 -13.49 -12.47 13.79
N VAL A 58 -13.12 -12.24 12.54
CA VAL A 58 -14.05 -11.87 11.47
C VAL A 58 -14.65 -13.14 10.85
N ASN A 59 -15.97 -13.14 10.62
CA ASN A 59 -16.69 -14.31 10.08
C ASN A 59 -16.54 -14.54 8.57
N VAL A 60 -15.80 -13.69 7.85
CA VAL A 60 -15.55 -13.84 6.41
C VAL A 60 -14.11 -14.26 6.16
N LYS A 61 -13.88 -14.98 5.05
CA LYS A 61 -12.54 -15.39 4.63
C LYS A 61 -11.65 -14.17 4.43
N VAL A 62 -10.53 -14.08 5.14
CA VAL A 62 -9.58 -12.98 5.02
C VAL A 62 -8.45 -13.36 4.08
N LYS A 63 -8.20 -12.50 3.10
CA LYS A 63 -7.13 -12.61 2.12
C LYS A 63 -6.13 -11.47 2.31
N TYR A 64 -4.86 -11.82 2.49
CA TYR A 64 -3.79 -10.90 2.84
C TYR A 64 -3.04 -10.44 1.60
N LEU A 65 -2.75 -9.14 1.52
CA LEU A 65 -1.99 -8.55 0.42
C LEU A 65 -0.94 -7.59 0.97
N ASN A 66 0.33 -8.00 0.93
CA ASN A 66 1.43 -7.09 1.23
C ASN A 66 1.74 -6.22 0.01
N PHE A 67 1.55 -4.92 0.15
CA PHE A 67 1.87 -3.95 -0.89
C PHE A 67 3.35 -3.97 -1.27
N ALA A 68 4.26 -4.20 -0.31
CA ALA A 68 5.70 -4.17 -0.57
C ALA A 68 6.15 -5.29 -1.51
N THR A 69 5.61 -6.50 -1.34
CA THR A 69 5.99 -7.69 -2.13
C THR A 69 5.17 -7.84 -3.40
N ASN A 70 3.91 -7.37 -3.42
CA ASN A 70 3.02 -7.48 -4.57
C ASN A 70 2.34 -6.14 -4.92
N LYS A 71 3.17 -5.15 -5.27
CA LYS A 71 2.75 -3.78 -5.62
C LYS A 71 1.70 -3.76 -6.73
N LEU A 72 1.93 -4.53 -7.80
CA LEU A 72 1.07 -4.52 -8.98
C LEU A 72 -0.36 -4.92 -8.62
N LEU A 73 -0.55 -6.00 -7.87
CA LEU A 73 -1.88 -6.44 -7.45
C LEU A 73 -2.51 -5.47 -6.45
N ALA A 74 -1.72 -4.96 -5.48
CA ALA A 74 -2.23 -4.04 -4.47
C ALA A 74 -2.72 -2.72 -5.06
N ILE A 75 -2.02 -2.18 -6.06
CA ILE A 75 -2.40 -0.94 -6.75
C ILE A 75 -3.71 -1.11 -7.54
N ARG A 76 -4.07 -2.31 -7.99
CA ARG A 76 -5.36 -2.54 -8.69
C ARG A 76 -6.58 -2.23 -7.82
N PHE A 77 -6.42 -2.22 -6.50
CA PHE A 77 -7.48 -1.83 -5.56
C PHE A 77 -7.56 -0.32 -5.35
N HIS A 78 -6.67 0.47 -5.96
CA HIS A 78 -6.59 1.93 -5.85
C HIS A 78 -6.48 2.43 -4.39
N GLN A 79 -5.90 1.60 -3.51
CA GLN A 79 -5.65 1.94 -2.12
C GLN A 79 -4.17 2.25 -1.90
N TYR A 80 -3.90 3.46 -1.42
CA TYR A 80 -2.55 3.96 -1.13
C TYR A 80 -2.35 4.33 0.34
N LYS A 81 -3.35 4.06 1.18
CA LYS A 81 -3.30 4.20 2.63
C LYS A 81 -3.31 2.80 3.23
N PHE A 82 -2.52 2.58 4.27
CA PHE A 82 -2.41 1.29 4.95
C PHE A 82 -2.70 1.47 6.45
N PRO A 83 -3.46 0.57 7.08
CA PRO A 83 -4.13 -0.58 6.47
C PRO A 83 -5.30 -0.17 5.57
N ALA A 84 -5.60 -1.00 4.57
CA ALA A 84 -6.80 -0.87 3.75
C ALA A 84 -7.57 -2.19 3.70
N PHE A 85 -8.89 -2.07 3.65
CA PHE A 85 -9.83 -3.18 3.77
C PHE A 85 -10.80 -3.13 2.61
N ILE A 86 -10.83 -4.18 1.79
CA ILE A 86 -11.74 -4.29 0.65
C ILE A 86 -12.59 -5.53 0.83
N LEU A 87 -13.89 -5.37 1.03
CA LEU A 87 -14.81 -6.50 1.04
C LEU A 87 -15.24 -6.81 -0.39
N LYS A 88 -15.03 -8.05 -0.83
CA LYS A 88 -15.71 -8.57 -2.02
C LYS A 88 -16.99 -9.27 -1.56
N LYS A 89 -18.12 -8.79 -2.08
CA LYS A 89 -19.44 -9.35 -1.79
C LYS A 89 -20.31 -9.24 -3.04
N ASP A 90 -21.01 -10.30 -3.42
CA ASP A 90 -21.89 -10.32 -4.59
C ASP A 90 -21.18 -9.86 -5.89
N ASN A 91 -19.91 -10.27 -6.06
CA ASN A 91 -19.03 -9.88 -7.16
C ASN A 91 -18.75 -8.37 -7.28
N GLN A 92 -19.06 -7.59 -6.25
CA GLN A 92 -18.71 -6.19 -6.11
C GLN A 92 -17.61 -6.01 -5.07
N TYR A 93 -16.84 -4.93 -5.21
CA TYR A 93 -15.76 -4.58 -4.29
C TYR A 93 -16.15 -3.32 -3.52
N PHE A 94 -16.11 -3.40 -2.20
CA PHE A 94 -16.47 -2.33 -1.28
C PHE A 94 -15.27 -1.93 -0.46
N VAL A 95 -14.99 -0.64 -0.37
CA VAL A 95 -13.96 -0.08 0.48
C VAL A 95 -14.53 0.11 1.88
N LEU A 96 -13.83 -0.45 2.87
CA LEU A 96 -14.14 -0.30 4.28
C LEU A 96 -13.15 0.71 4.89
N ASN A 97 -13.69 1.73 5.55
CA ASN A 97 -12.91 2.72 6.29
C ASN A 97 -13.26 2.63 7.78
N PRO A 98 -12.75 1.61 8.50
CA PRO A 98 -13.02 1.47 9.92
C PRO A 98 -12.26 2.51 10.75
N ILE A 99 -12.85 2.93 11.86
CA ILE A 99 -12.17 3.78 12.86
C ILE A 99 -11.26 2.92 13.75
N ASP A 100 -11.76 1.76 14.18
CA ASP A 100 -11.04 0.79 15.01
C ASP A 100 -11.35 -0.67 14.61
N GLY A 101 -10.72 -1.63 15.31
CA GLY A 101 -10.91 -3.06 15.05
C GLY A 101 -12.32 -3.58 15.31
N ASN A 102 -13.05 -2.99 16.27
CA ASN A 102 -14.44 -3.37 16.56
C ASN A 102 -15.40 -2.82 15.49
N ASP A 103 -15.15 -1.59 15.04
CA ASP A 103 -15.89 -0.95 13.94
C ASP A 103 -15.68 -1.72 12.63
N LEU A 104 -14.49 -2.29 12.39
CA LEU A 104 -14.25 -3.18 11.26
C LEU A 104 -15.16 -4.41 11.30
N ILE A 105 -15.24 -5.10 12.44
CA ILE A 105 -16.10 -6.28 12.60
C ILE A 105 -17.57 -5.90 12.38
N LYS A 106 -18.05 -4.83 13.04
CA LYS A 106 -19.42 -4.34 12.88
C LYS A 106 -19.76 -4.00 11.44
N LYS A 107 -18.88 -3.29 10.71
CA LYS A 107 -19.11 -2.93 9.31
C LYS A 107 -19.24 -4.16 8.41
N ILE A 108 -18.46 -5.21 8.68
CA ILE A 108 -18.52 -6.46 7.91
C ILE A 108 -19.86 -7.17 8.16
N ASP A 109 -20.28 -7.25 9.42
CA ASP A 109 -21.53 -7.94 9.81
C ASP A 109 -22.78 -7.16 9.37
N ASP A 110 -22.83 -5.86 9.66
CA ASP A 110 -24.02 -5.02 9.42
C ASP A 110 -24.18 -4.59 7.95
N SER A 111 -23.19 -4.90 7.10
CA SER A 111 -23.15 -4.49 5.69
C SER A 111 -23.37 -2.98 5.43
N ASN A 112 -23.06 -2.14 6.41
CA ASN A 112 -23.40 -0.71 6.42
C ASN A 112 -22.17 0.19 6.22
N GLY A 113 -22.39 1.32 5.54
CA GLY A 113 -21.34 2.35 5.35
C GLY A 113 -20.26 1.96 4.34
N PHE A 114 -20.62 1.16 3.35
CA PHE A 114 -19.73 0.76 2.26
C PHE A 114 -19.65 1.83 1.18
N SER A 115 -18.44 2.09 0.69
CA SER A 115 -18.25 2.81 -0.56
C SER A 115 -17.86 1.82 -1.65
N ILE A 116 -18.61 1.82 -2.75
CA ILE A 116 -18.31 0.95 -3.90
C ILE A 116 -16.98 1.40 -4.50
N LEU A 117 -16.09 0.44 -4.73
CA LEU A 117 -14.85 0.68 -5.45
C LEU A 117 -15.20 1.02 -6.90
N LYS A 118 -14.94 2.28 -7.29
CA LYS A 118 -15.32 2.83 -8.61
C LYS A 118 -14.87 1.99 -9.80
N TYR A 119 -13.70 1.36 -9.70
CA TYR A 119 -13.16 0.48 -10.72
C TYR A 119 -12.76 -0.85 -10.08
N PRO A 120 -13.36 -1.99 -10.49
CA PRO A 120 -13.00 -3.27 -9.92
C PRO A 120 -11.54 -3.60 -10.27
N PRO A 121 -10.82 -4.36 -9.42
CA PRO A 121 -9.41 -4.71 -9.63
C PRO A 121 -9.18 -5.57 -10.87
N THR A 122 -10.23 -6.20 -11.40
CA THR A 122 -10.23 -6.99 -12.63
C THR A 122 -10.45 -6.17 -13.90
N SER A 123 -10.86 -4.90 -13.79
CA SER A 123 -11.11 -4.06 -14.97
C SER A 123 -9.81 -3.73 -15.71
N LEU A 124 -9.89 -3.61 -17.05
CA LEU A 124 -8.77 -3.19 -17.89
C LEU A 124 -8.20 -1.85 -17.45
N TYR A 125 -9.05 -0.91 -17.03
CA TYR A 125 -8.63 0.38 -16.50
C TYR A 125 -7.75 0.23 -15.26
N SER A 126 -8.19 -0.55 -14.26
CA SER A 126 -7.38 -0.83 -13.06
C SER A 126 -6.07 -1.53 -13.39
N ILE A 127 -6.06 -2.43 -14.37
CA ILE A 127 -4.84 -3.13 -14.81
C ILE A 127 -3.85 -2.12 -15.41
N ILE A 128 -4.27 -1.33 -16.40
CA ILE A 128 -3.39 -0.35 -17.07
C ILE A 128 -2.88 0.68 -16.07
N LEU A 129 -3.77 1.23 -15.25
CA LEU A 129 -3.40 2.22 -14.23
C LEU A 129 -2.44 1.62 -13.19
N SER A 130 -2.55 0.33 -12.89
CA SER A 130 -1.61 -0.34 -11.98
C SER A 130 -0.19 -0.40 -12.52
N TYR A 131 -0.01 -0.69 -13.82
CA TYR A 131 1.32 -0.65 -14.44
C TYR A 131 1.93 0.74 -14.40
N PHE A 132 1.16 1.77 -14.75
CA PHE A 132 1.64 3.15 -14.71
C PHE A 132 2.06 3.59 -13.31
N ASN A 133 1.23 3.31 -12.30
CA ASN A 133 1.55 3.64 -10.92
C ASN A 133 2.76 2.85 -10.39
N VAL A 134 2.94 1.58 -10.77
CA VAL A 134 4.16 0.82 -10.40
C VAL A 134 5.42 1.53 -10.91
N ILE A 135 5.39 2.07 -12.12
CA ILE A 135 6.51 2.86 -12.67
C ILE A 135 6.76 4.09 -11.79
N ILE A 136 5.72 4.86 -11.47
CA ILE A 136 5.82 6.03 -10.59
C ILE A 136 6.42 5.66 -9.24
N TYR A 137 5.89 4.64 -8.56
CA TYR A 137 6.40 4.19 -7.26
C TYR A 137 7.85 3.73 -7.34
N THR A 138 8.24 3.09 -8.44
CA THR A 138 9.64 2.68 -8.66
C THR A 138 10.54 3.90 -8.86
N MET A 139 10.10 4.89 -9.65
CA MET A 139 10.83 6.15 -9.84
C MET A 139 10.96 6.94 -8.53
N MET A 140 9.90 7.04 -7.73
CA MET A 140 9.95 7.67 -6.40
C MET A 140 10.95 6.95 -5.50
N GLY A 141 10.94 5.62 -5.46
CA GLY A 141 11.90 4.83 -4.69
C GLY A 141 13.35 5.04 -5.12
N LEU A 142 13.60 5.19 -6.43
CA LEU A 142 14.91 5.55 -6.96
C LEU A 142 15.30 6.98 -6.56
N PHE A 143 14.39 7.93 -6.68
CA PHE A 143 14.61 9.32 -6.27
C PHE A 143 14.97 9.43 -4.78
N TYR A 144 14.24 8.74 -3.89
CA TYR A 144 14.56 8.69 -2.47
C TYR A 144 15.94 8.11 -2.19
N LYS A 145 16.35 7.07 -2.93
CA LYS A 145 17.72 6.54 -2.81
C LYS A 145 18.76 7.55 -3.28
N SER A 146 18.48 8.31 -4.33
CA SER A 146 19.37 9.38 -4.80
C SER A 146 19.48 10.54 -3.81
N LEU A 147 18.40 10.87 -3.07
CA LEU A 147 18.45 11.88 -2.01
C LEU A 147 19.44 11.52 -0.90
N ASN A 148 19.61 10.23 -0.58
CA ASN A 148 20.61 9.80 0.40
C ASN A 148 22.06 10.07 -0.05
N PHE A 149 22.28 10.39 -1.33
CA PHE A 149 23.59 10.77 -1.85
C PHE A 149 23.83 12.30 -1.73
N ILE A 150 22.78 13.08 -1.47
CA ILE A 150 22.88 14.52 -1.29
C ILE A 150 23.34 14.79 0.13
N PRO A 151 24.44 15.54 0.33
CA PRO A 151 24.87 15.93 1.67
C PRO A 151 23.78 16.73 2.39
N GLU A 152 23.55 16.44 3.67
CA GLU A 152 22.50 17.12 4.47
C GLU A 152 22.64 18.64 4.45
N TRP A 153 23.87 19.16 4.48
CA TRP A 153 24.14 20.61 4.42
C TRP A 153 23.61 21.26 3.14
N LEU A 154 23.63 20.55 2.01
CA LEU A 154 23.14 21.07 0.74
C LEU A 154 21.61 21.16 0.75
N LEU A 155 20.95 20.17 1.33
CA LEU A 155 19.50 20.13 1.47
C LEU A 155 19.01 21.27 2.38
N VAL A 156 19.71 21.52 3.49
CA VAL A 156 19.46 22.67 4.38
C VAL A 156 19.65 24.00 3.64
N LEU A 157 20.71 24.14 2.83
CA LEU A 157 20.98 25.37 2.07
C LEU A 157 19.86 25.65 1.05
N ILE A 158 19.36 24.63 0.35
CA ILE A 158 18.23 24.75 -0.58
C ILE A 158 16.96 25.19 0.15
N ILE A 159 16.64 24.57 1.29
CA ILE A 159 15.47 24.96 2.09
C ILE A 159 15.60 26.41 2.58
N LEU A 160 16.77 26.79 3.09
CA LEU A 160 17.04 28.15 3.57
C LEU A 160 16.89 29.19 2.45
N PHE A 161 17.39 28.88 1.25
CA PHE A 161 17.19 29.73 0.07
C PHE A 161 15.71 29.91 -0.27
N ILE A 162 14.91 28.84 -0.25
CA ILE A 162 13.46 28.90 -0.50
C ILE A 162 12.77 29.79 0.55
N VAL A 163 13.10 29.62 1.83
CA VAL A 163 12.52 30.43 2.92
C VAL A 163 12.87 31.91 2.76
N ILE A 164 14.13 32.24 2.45
CA ILE A 164 14.55 33.62 2.21
C ILE A 164 13.79 34.19 1.01
N TYR A 165 13.72 33.45 -0.10
CA TYR A 165 12.98 33.88 -1.29
C TYR A 165 11.50 34.15 -1.00
N LEU A 166 10.83 33.23 -0.29
CA LEU A 166 9.43 33.41 0.10
C LEU A 166 9.24 34.61 1.03
N THR A 167 10.15 34.82 1.97
CA THR A 167 10.10 35.97 2.89
C THR A 167 10.24 37.28 2.13
N VAL A 168 11.22 37.39 1.22
CA VAL A 168 11.41 38.57 0.38
C VAL A 168 10.18 38.81 -0.49
N SER A 169 9.63 37.76 -1.09
CA SER A 169 8.42 37.86 -1.93
C SER A 169 7.20 38.36 -1.15
N ILE A 170 7.00 37.88 0.09
CA ILE A 170 5.92 38.35 0.98
C ILE A 170 6.13 39.83 1.35
N LEU A 171 7.36 40.21 1.72
CA LEU A 171 7.68 41.60 2.06
C LEU A 171 7.47 42.52 0.86
N GLU A 172 7.87 42.11 -0.34
CA GLU A 172 7.64 42.90 -1.55
C GLU A 172 6.14 43.13 -1.79
N VAL A 173 5.31 42.10 -1.64
CA VAL A 173 3.85 42.26 -1.78
C VAL A 173 3.28 43.19 -0.70
N LEU A 174 3.74 43.09 0.54
CA LEU A 174 3.24 43.90 1.65
C LEU A 174 3.66 45.38 1.57
N PHE A 175 4.87 45.68 1.08
CA PHE A 175 5.38 47.06 0.98
C PHE A 175 5.08 47.76 -0.36
N LYS A 176 4.56 47.02 -1.34
CA LYS A 176 4.14 47.55 -2.64
C LYS A 176 2.62 47.81 -2.70
N MET A 177 1.90 47.49 -1.62
CA MET A 177 0.58 48.06 -1.27
C MET A 177 0.76 49.40 -0.55
#